data_AF-A0AA90PLZ2-F1
#
_entry.id   AF-A0AA90PLZ2-F1
#
_cell.length_a   1.000
_cell.length_b   1.000
_cell.length_c   1.000
_cell.angle_alpha   90.00
_cell.angle_beta   90.00
_cell.angle_gamma   90.00
#
_symmetry.space_group_name_H-M   'P 1'
#
loop_
_entity.id
_entity.type
_entity.pdbx_description
1 polymer ?
#
loop_
_entity_poly.entity_id
_entity_poly.type
_entity_poly.pdbx_seq_one_letter_code
_entity_poly.pdbx_strand_id
1 'polypeptide(L)'
;MKIERTLCKVLGYLAAIAIIAFGFALSGKWTYLHSVGRIAVIEPIQGHTVHRLRSTTTYKAVFHFTTETGAKVVRTRSFPEELLPDLEAGKPVRVIYDPDKPRDFMLEGEPPSWIAVILGGFIMLLLLWRLS
;
A
#
# COMPACT_ATOMS: atom_id res chain seq x y z
N MET A 1 -22.63 14.85 -32.25
CA MET A 1 -21.76 15.71 -31.43
C MET A 1 -22.21 15.98 -29.98
N LYS A 2 -23.49 16.24 -29.64
CA LYS A 2 -23.91 16.49 -28.23
C LYS A 2 -23.90 15.23 -27.35
N ILE A 3 -24.36 14.09 -27.90
CA ILE A 3 -24.51 12.80 -27.20
C ILE A 3 -23.16 12.17 -26.82
N GLU A 4 -22.17 12.19 -27.73
CA GLU A 4 -20.82 11.68 -27.46
C GLU A 4 -20.12 12.46 -26.34
N ARG A 5 -20.37 13.77 -26.28
CA ARG A 5 -19.78 14.64 -25.25
C ARG A 5 -20.38 14.38 -23.87
N THR A 6 -21.67 14.06 -23.77
CA THR A 6 -22.31 13.66 -22.49
C THR A 6 -21.90 12.25 -22.07
N LEU A 7 -21.74 11.32 -23.01
CA LEU A 7 -21.32 9.95 -22.71
C LEU A 7 -19.91 9.88 -22.12
N CYS A 8 -18.94 10.60 -22.72
CA CYS A 8 -17.58 10.67 -22.18
C CYS A 8 -17.52 11.29 -20.78
N LYS A 9 -18.43 12.23 -20.46
CA LYS A 9 -18.50 12.85 -19.12
C LYS A 9 -18.98 11.85 -18.07
N VAL A 10 -20.04 11.09 -18.36
CA VAL A 10 -20.58 10.09 -17.43
C VAL A 10 -19.54 9.01 -17.16
N LEU A 11 -18.83 8.54 -18.19
CA LEU A 11 -17.74 7.58 -18.05
C LEU A 11 -16.58 8.12 -17.18
N GLY A 12 -16.20 9.39 -17.38
CA GLY A 12 -15.17 10.04 -16.56
C GLY A 12 -15.54 10.11 -15.08
N TYR A 13 -16.80 10.45 -14.77
CA TYR A 13 -17.30 10.47 -13.40
C TYR A 13 -17.32 9.08 -12.76
N LEU A 14 -17.81 8.07 -13.48
CA LEU A 14 -17.81 6.69 -12.99
C LEU A 14 -16.40 6.17 -12.72
N ALA A 15 -15.44 6.48 -13.60
CA ALA A 15 -14.04 6.14 -13.39
C ALA A 15 -13.45 6.82 -12.15
N ALA A 16 -13.74 8.11 -11.94
CA ALA A 16 -13.27 8.85 -10.76
C ALA A 16 -13.84 8.26 -9.45
N ILE A 17 -15.15 7.98 -9.42
CA ILE A 17 -15.80 7.34 -8.26
C ILE A 17 -15.19 5.96 -7.97
N ALA A 18 -14.95 5.16 -9.00
CA ALA A 18 -14.33 3.84 -8.85
C ALA A 18 -12.91 3.95 -8.26
N ILE A 19 -12.11 4.91 -8.71
CA ILE A 19 -10.76 5.16 -8.18
C ILE A 19 -10.82 5.58 -6.70
N ILE A 20 -11.74 6.47 -6.34
CA ILE A 20 -11.93 6.93 -4.95
C ILE A 20 -12.36 5.75 -4.06
N ALA A 21 -13.36 4.97 -4.47
CA ALA A 21 -13.83 3.80 -3.73
C ALA A 21 -12.72 2.76 -3.52
N PHE A 22 -11.91 2.52 -4.56
CA PHE A 22 -10.75 1.64 -4.47
C PHE A 22 -9.69 2.17 -3.47
N GLY A 23 -9.42 3.48 -3.49
CA GLY A 23 -8.54 4.12 -2.52
C GLY A 23 -9.02 3.97 -1.08
N PHE A 24 -10.33 4.14 -0.83
CA PHE A 24 -10.92 3.91 0.49
C PHE A 24 -10.81 2.45 0.94
N ALA A 25 -10.98 1.47 0.04
CA ALA A 25 -10.80 0.05 0.38
C ALA A 25 -9.35 -0.29 0.77
N LEU A 26 -8.36 0.34 0.13
CA LEU A 26 -6.94 0.24 0.50
C LEU A 26 -6.66 0.88 1.87
N SER A 27 -7.24 2.04 2.15
CA SER A 27 -7.13 2.70 3.47
C SER A 27 -7.88 1.95 4.57
N GLY A 28 -8.97 1.25 4.27
CA GLY A 28 -9.70 0.45 5.25
C GLY A 28 -8.88 -0.73 5.81
N LYS A 29 -8.00 -1.31 4.98
CA LYS A 29 -7.05 -2.34 5.45
C LYS A 29 -6.11 -1.82 6.54
N TRP A 30 -5.67 -0.56 6.44
CA TRP A 30 -4.85 0.09 7.46
C TRP A 30 -5.59 0.16 8.80
N THR A 31 -6.84 0.64 8.79
CA THR A 31 -7.65 0.76 10.01
C THR A 31 -7.94 -0.60 10.64
N TYR A 32 -8.18 -1.62 9.80
CA TYR A 32 -8.40 -2.99 10.25
C TYR A 32 -7.13 -3.60 10.88
N LEU A 33 -5.98 -3.52 10.22
CA LEU A 33 -4.72 -3.98 10.80
C LEU A 33 -4.33 -3.22 12.06
N HIS A 34 -4.72 -1.95 12.20
CA HIS A 34 -4.48 -1.20 13.42
C HIS A 34 -5.40 -1.60 14.59
N SER A 35 -6.56 -2.23 14.31
CA SER A 35 -7.53 -2.65 15.33
C SER A 35 -7.39 -4.12 15.72
N VAL A 36 -7.05 -5.00 14.78
CA VAL A 36 -6.91 -6.45 15.02
C VAL A 36 -5.49 -6.97 14.87
N GLY A 37 -4.57 -6.14 14.37
CA GLY A 37 -3.24 -6.58 14.03
C GLY A 37 -2.41 -6.97 15.24
N ARG A 38 -1.66 -8.06 15.08
CA ARG A 38 -0.69 -8.54 16.06
C ARG A 38 0.70 -8.13 15.62
N ILE A 39 1.57 -7.89 16.59
CA ILE A 39 2.92 -7.44 16.35
C ILE A 39 3.86 -8.63 16.38
N ALA A 40 4.62 -8.85 15.31
CA ALA A 40 5.75 -9.77 15.29
C ALA A 40 7.04 -9.01 14.96
N VAL A 41 8.17 -9.58 15.37
CA VAL A 41 9.50 -9.04 15.02
C VAL A 41 10.01 -9.84 13.82
N ILE A 42 10.45 -9.13 12.78
CA ILE A 42 11.05 -9.77 11.60
C ILE A 42 12.46 -10.22 11.95
N GLU A 43 12.81 -11.43 11.49
CA GLU A 43 14.20 -11.87 11.44
C GLU A 43 15.01 -10.99 10.48
N PRO A 44 16.33 -10.84 10.68
CA PRO A 44 17.19 -10.09 9.77
C PRO A 44 17.01 -10.57 8.34
N ILE A 45 16.77 -9.63 7.40
CA ILE A 45 16.57 -9.98 6.00
C ILE A 45 17.83 -10.63 5.43
N GLN A 46 17.69 -11.78 4.77
CA GLN A 46 18.84 -12.50 4.19
C GLN A 46 19.36 -11.87 2.88
N GLY A 47 18.59 -10.94 2.31
CA GLY A 47 18.95 -10.22 1.10
C GLY A 47 17.80 -9.35 0.60
N HIS A 48 18.16 -8.31 -0.16
CA HIS A 48 17.21 -7.42 -0.82
C HIS A 48 17.52 -7.32 -2.31
N THR A 49 16.49 -7.10 -3.13
CA THR A 49 16.59 -6.84 -4.57
C THR A 49 16.26 -5.38 -4.81
N VAL A 50 17.17 -4.66 -5.48
CA VAL A 50 16.97 -3.26 -5.87
C VAL A 50 16.56 -3.21 -7.34
N HIS A 51 15.37 -2.69 -7.61
CA HIS A 51 14.95 -2.35 -8.96
C HIS A 51 15.04 -0.84 -9.15
N ARG A 52 15.99 -0.40 -9.99
CA ARG A 52 16.17 1.01 -10.35
C ARG A 52 15.54 1.27 -11.71
N LEU A 53 14.42 2.00 -11.74
CA LEU A 53 13.91 2.64 -12.94
C LEU A 53 14.39 4.10 -12.96
N ARG A 54 14.56 4.69 -14.16
CA ARG A 54 15.15 6.03 -14.43
C ARG A 54 14.96 7.11 -13.36
N SER A 55 13.81 7.18 -12.69
CA SER A 55 13.48 8.16 -11.64
C SER A 55 12.89 7.55 -10.36
N THR A 56 12.90 6.21 -10.21
CA THR A 56 12.25 5.52 -9.09
C THR A 56 13.03 4.27 -8.72
N THR A 57 13.47 4.20 -7.46
CA THR A 57 14.08 3.00 -6.88
C THR A 57 13.03 2.25 -6.08
N THR A 58 12.87 0.95 -6.34
CA THR A 58 11.99 0.08 -5.57
C THR A 58 12.84 -1.00 -4.89
N TYR A 59 12.81 -1.02 -3.57
CA TYR A 59 13.48 -2.01 -2.75
C TYR A 59 12.51 -3.13 -2.44
N LYS A 60 12.91 -4.38 -2.68
CA LYS A 60 12.14 -5.58 -2.31
C LYS A 60 13.00 -6.47 -1.43
N ALA A 61 12.44 -7.00 -0.35
CA ALA A 61 13.11 -7.98 0.50
C ALA A 61 12.20 -9.17 0.75
N VAL A 62 12.81 -10.31 1.08
CA VAL A 62 12.08 -11.47 1.59
C VAL A 62 12.01 -11.33 3.11
N PHE A 63 10.80 -11.18 3.62
CA PHE A 63 10.54 -11.05 5.06
C PHE A 63 10.20 -12.41 5.65
N HIS A 64 10.89 -12.73 6.75
CA HIS A 64 10.70 -13.94 7.54
C HIS A 64 10.29 -13.53 8.95
N PHE A 65 9.12 -13.96 9.39
CA PHE A 65 8.69 -13.76 10.77
C PHE A 65 7.85 -14.94 11.25
N THR A 66 7.81 -15.11 12.57
CA THR A 66 7.00 -16.14 13.22
C THR A 66 5.84 -15.45 13.94
N THR A 67 4.61 -15.94 13.72
CA THR A 67 3.41 -15.44 14.41
C THR A 67 3.40 -15.86 15.87
N GLU A 68 2.53 -15.27 16.68
CA GLU A 68 2.33 -15.67 18.09
C GLU A 68 1.89 -17.14 18.21
N THR A 69 1.20 -17.66 17.20
CA THR A 69 0.77 -19.06 17.10
C THR A 69 1.88 -20.02 16.65
N GLY A 70 3.09 -19.52 16.40
CA GLY A 70 4.24 -20.31 15.93
C GLY A 70 4.26 -20.56 14.42
N ALA A 71 3.36 -19.95 13.64
CA ALA A 71 3.36 -20.11 12.19
C ALA A 71 4.47 -19.26 11.57
N LYS A 72 5.29 -19.89 10.71
CA LYS A 72 6.34 -19.20 9.96
C LYS A 72 5.76 -18.58 8.69
N VAL A 73 5.97 -17.28 8.51
CA VAL A 73 5.55 -16.53 7.34
C VAL A 73 6.79 -16.11 6.56
N VAL A 74 6.80 -16.43 5.27
CA VAL A 74 7.84 -16.02 4.32
C VAL A 74 7.17 -15.29 3.17
N ARG A 75 7.50 -14.02 2.96
CA ARG A 75 6.89 -13.23 1.88
C ARG A 75 7.83 -12.17 1.34
N THR A 76 7.90 -12.09 0.02
CA THR A 76 8.61 -11.02 -0.68
C THR A 76 7.70 -9.80 -0.80
N ARG A 77 8.15 -8.64 -0.31
CA ARG A 77 7.40 -7.38 -0.42
C ARG A 77 8.34 -6.21 -0.65
N SER A 78 7.81 -5.17 -1.28
CA SER A 78 8.49 -3.88 -1.37
C SER A 78 8.50 -3.18 -0.01
N PHE A 79 9.53 -2.41 0.29
CA PHE A 79 9.62 -1.63 1.53
C PHE A 79 10.19 -0.22 1.28
N PRO A 80 9.86 0.75 2.16
CA PRO A 80 10.40 2.10 2.09
C PRO A 80 11.94 2.14 2.21
N GLU A 81 12.58 3.07 1.50
CA GLU A 81 14.05 3.25 1.58
C GLU A 81 14.49 3.62 3.00
N GLU A 82 13.63 4.31 3.75
CA GLU A 82 13.86 4.73 5.13
C GLU A 82 14.14 3.54 6.07
N LEU A 83 13.59 2.35 5.76
CA LEU A 83 13.80 1.13 6.54
C LEU A 83 15.05 0.35 6.10
N LEU A 84 15.68 0.70 4.97
CA LEU A 84 16.88 0.02 4.48
C LEU A 84 18.02 -0.03 5.50
N PRO A 85 18.45 1.08 6.14
CA PRO A 85 19.55 1.03 7.10
C PRO A 85 19.23 0.18 8.34
N ASP A 86 17.98 0.19 8.80
CA ASP A 86 17.57 -0.61 9.95
C ASP A 86 17.49 -2.10 9.61
N LEU A 87 17.01 -2.44 8.41
CA LEU A 87 16.96 -3.81 7.89
C LEU A 87 18.37 -4.37 7.63
N GLU A 88 19.28 -3.58 7.05
CA GLU A 88 20.68 -3.97 6.84
C GLU A 88 21.46 -4.08 8.15
N ALA A 89 21.16 -3.25 9.14
CA ALA A 89 21.74 -3.35 10.48
C ALA A 89 21.19 -4.54 11.30
N GLY A 90 20.26 -5.33 10.74
CA GLY A 90 19.62 -6.45 11.42
C GLY A 90 18.79 -6.01 12.63
N LYS A 91 18.36 -4.74 12.67
CA LYS A 91 17.53 -4.25 13.75
C LYS A 91 16.16 -4.93 13.70
N PRO A 92 15.56 -5.21 14.87
CA PRO A 92 14.23 -5.79 14.93
C PRO A 92 13.20 -4.80 14.38
N VAL A 93 12.77 -5.01 13.13
CA VAL A 93 11.64 -4.28 12.53
C VAL A 93 10.36 -5.00 12.93
N ARG A 94 9.40 -4.23 13.40
CA ARG A 94 8.10 -4.75 13.84
C ARG A 94 7.13 -4.80 12.66
N VAL A 95 6.42 -5.91 12.53
CA VAL A 95 5.36 -6.11 11.55
C VAL A 95 4.03 -6.27 12.26
N ILE A 96 3.03 -5.59 11.72
CA ILE A 96 1.64 -5.72 12.13
C ILE A 96 0.97 -6.66 11.12
N TYR A 97 0.46 -7.81 11.56
CA TYR A 97 -0.18 -8.80 10.69
C TYR A 97 -1.59 -9.12 11.17
N ASP A 98 -2.46 -9.51 10.24
CA ASP A 98 -3.79 -10.04 10.54
C ASP A 98 -3.66 -11.47 11.09
N PRO A 99 -4.11 -11.76 12.33
CA PRO A 99 -3.99 -13.10 12.91
C PRO A 99 -4.77 -14.17 12.14
N ASP A 100 -5.87 -13.83 11.48
CA ASP A 100 -6.66 -14.75 10.66
C ASP A 100 -6.03 -14.96 9.29
N LYS A 101 -5.26 -13.97 8.81
CA LYS A 101 -4.56 -13.98 7.53
C LYS A 101 -3.14 -13.42 7.68
N PRO A 102 -2.19 -14.19 8.27
CA PRO A 102 -0.86 -13.68 8.62
C PRO A 102 0.01 -13.31 7.42
N ARG A 103 -0.42 -13.65 6.20
CA ARG A 103 0.21 -13.20 4.97
C ARG A 103 -0.06 -11.72 4.67
N ASP A 104 -1.16 -11.16 5.17
CA ASP A 104 -1.48 -9.74 5.06
C ASP A 104 -0.86 -9.03 6.26
N PHE A 105 0.34 -8.47 6.05
CA PHE A 105 1.10 -7.75 7.07
C PHE A 105 1.64 -6.43 6.54
N MET A 106 1.94 -5.53 7.48
CA MET A 106 2.48 -4.19 7.25
C MET A 106 3.70 -3.99 8.14
N LEU A 107 4.65 -3.19 7.66
CA LEU A 107 5.81 -2.76 8.44
C LEU A 107 5.39 -1.56 9.30
N GLU A 108 5.79 -1.57 10.57
CA GLU A 108 5.57 -0.42 11.46
C GLU A 108 6.38 0.78 10.92
N GLY A 109 5.68 1.84 10.46
CA GLY A 109 6.28 3.03 9.84
C GLY A 109 5.98 3.20 8.34
N GLU A 110 5.34 2.24 7.68
CA GLU A 110 4.84 2.45 6.31
C GLU A 110 3.71 3.51 6.37
N PRO A 111 3.71 4.57 5.54
CA PRO A 111 2.64 5.56 5.58
C PRO A 111 1.38 5.00 4.89
N PRO A 112 0.18 5.33 5.39
CA PRO A 112 -1.04 4.94 4.71
C PRO A 112 -1.10 5.58 3.32
N SER A 113 -1.20 4.74 2.28
CA SER A 113 -1.12 5.20 0.88
C SER A 113 -2.43 5.84 0.42
N TRP A 114 -2.65 7.10 0.79
CA TRP A 114 -3.83 7.88 0.39
C TRP A 114 -3.74 8.41 -1.05
N ILE A 115 -2.65 8.10 -1.75
CA ILE A 115 -2.37 8.54 -3.12
C ILE A 115 -3.53 8.23 -4.07
N ALA A 116 -4.16 7.06 -3.96
CA ALA A 116 -5.30 6.70 -4.79
C ALA A 116 -6.52 7.60 -4.55
N VAL A 117 -6.80 7.96 -3.29
CA VAL A 117 -7.91 8.86 -2.91
C VAL A 117 -7.62 10.28 -3.40
N ILE A 118 -6.39 10.78 -3.20
CA ILE A 118 -5.95 12.10 -3.65
C ILE A 118 -6.04 12.20 -5.19
N LEU A 119 -5.55 11.19 -5.90
CA LEU A 119 -5.57 11.15 -7.37
C LEU A 119 -7.00 11.10 -7.90
N GLY A 120 -7.86 10.26 -7.32
CA GLY A 120 -9.28 10.19 -7.68
C GLY A 120 -10.02 11.51 -7.45
N GLY A 121 -9.77 12.15 -6.30
CA GLY A 121 -10.30 13.48 -5.99
C GLY A 121 -9.83 14.55 -6.98
N PHE A 122 -8.54 14.55 -7.34
CA PHE A 122 -7.98 15.50 -8.30
C PHE A 122 -8.60 15.34 -9.70
N ILE A 123 -8.76 14.11 -10.18
CA ILE A 123 -9.44 13.83 -11.46
C ILE A 123 -10.89 14.34 -11.43
N MET A 124 -11.60 14.11 -10.34
CA MET A 124 -12.99 14.58 -10.17
C MET A 124 -13.06 16.12 -10.17
N LEU A 125 -12.11 16.78 -9.52
CA LEU A 125 -12.02 18.24 -9.46
C LEU A 125 -11.70 18.86 -10.84
N LEU A 126 -10.82 18.22 -11.63
CA LEU A 126 -10.57 18.62 -13.02
C LEU A 126 -11.80 18.44 -13.91
N LEU A 127 -12.57 17.37 -13.72
CA LEU A 127 -13.83 17.15 -14.45
C LEU A 127 -14.88 18.22 -14.10
N LEU A 128 -14.95 18.65 -12.84
CA LEU A 128 -15.81 19.75 -12.37
C LEU A 128 -15.36 21.10 -12.91
N TRP A 129 -14.06 21.40 -12.86
CA TRP A 129 -13.52 22.69 -13.30
C TRP A 129 -13.63 22.91 -14.82
N ARG A 130 -13.55 21.83 -15.61
CA ARG A 130 -13.80 21.85 -17.05
C ARG A 130 -15.30 21.98 -17.42
N LEU A 131 -16.19 21.99 -16.42
CA LEU A 131 -17.64 22.10 -16.57
C LEU A 131 -18.20 23.50 -16.25
N SER A 132 -17.47 24.34 -15.50
CA SER A 132 -17.74 25.78 -15.31
C SER A 132 -17.17 26.61 -16.45
#